data_AF-A0A8T4MVX4-F1
#
_entry.id   AF-A0A8T4MVX4-F1
#
_cell.length_a   1.000
_cell.length_b   1.000
_cell.length_c   1.000
_cell.angle_alpha   90.00
_cell.angle_beta   90.00
_cell.angle_gamma   90.00
#
_symmetry.space_group_name_H-M   'P 1'
#
loop_
_entity.id
_entity.type
_entity.pdbx_description
1 polymer ?
#
loop_
_entity_poly.entity_id
_entity_poly.type
_entity_poly.pdbx_seq_one_letter_code
_entity_poly.pdbx_strand_id
1 'polypeptide(L)'
;MKKRFDKLFISSLITVSVIILLIVAGPAQAFILQLSIPDKDVTKGENITFIASTTIEDQEVLNISHFIFELNGPKTTICKFSPQGKVIEGCEGITIEQISSIGYGYGYGYVFSNGVLSYNITLNTSNYSVGIYKTLFLMFFDNQNFTQKGDKIIIRGKVDPDGSCSVRGNNGDITVNGTAFDKNNKINFYIPLNELSKGTGSLTSQTRRSRLSYDFKVGEILENNNNRLKVIVNGQYKINRTKPIKEEAVIMVNKKNKTIDIIGDNLKINDMNLTFFVGCEPL
;
A
#
# COMPACT_ATOMS: atom_id res chain seq x y z
N MET A 1 -7.49 46.53 47.31
CA MET A 1 -7.29 46.41 45.85
C MET A 1 -6.61 45.11 45.38
N LYS A 2 -5.75 44.45 46.17
CA LYS A 2 -5.05 43.21 45.73
C LYS A 2 -5.95 42.01 45.37
N LYS A 3 -7.05 41.76 46.10
CA LYS A 3 -7.94 40.59 45.85
C LYS A 3 -8.76 40.61 44.55
N ARG A 4 -8.79 41.73 43.80
CA ARG A 4 -9.57 41.84 42.55
C ARG A 4 -8.77 41.42 41.32
N PHE A 5 -7.44 41.47 41.38
CA PHE A 5 -6.55 41.13 40.27
C PHE A 5 -6.44 39.60 40.06
N ASP A 6 -6.42 38.84 41.15
CA ASP A 6 -6.26 37.37 41.10
C ASP A 6 -7.43 36.67 40.37
N LYS A 7 -8.64 37.22 40.47
CA LYS A 7 -9.84 36.62 39.85
C LYS A 7 -9.87 36.76 38.32
N LEU A 8 -9.40 37.90 37.80
CA LEU A 8 -9.36 38.17 36.35
C LEU A 8 -8.27 37.35 35.65
N PHE A 9 -7.14 37.14 36.32
CA PHE A 9 -6.06 36.33 35.77
C PHE A 9 -6.45 34.85 35.69
N ILE A 10 -7.07 34.31 36.74
CA ILE A 10 -7.51 32.90 36.77
C ILE A 10 -8.58 32.63 35.69
N SER A 11 -9.57 33.53 35.53
CA SER A 11 -10.59 33.34 34.49
C SER A 11 -10.01 33.42 33.07
N SER A 12 -9.02 34.29 32.85
CA SER A 12 -8.29 34.37 31.58
C SER A 12 -7.51 33.09 31.28
N LEU A 13 -6.77 32.57 32.26
CA LEU A 13 -6.00 31.32 32.13
C LEU A 13 -6.90 30.13 31.76
N ILE A 14 -8.05 30.00 32.44
CA ILE A 14 -9.02 28.92 32.14
C ILE A 14 -9.57 29.07 30.72
N THR A 15 -9.93 30.28 30.30
CA THR A 15 -10.49 30.52 28.96
C THR A 15 -9.47 30.20 27.87
N VAL A 16 -8.22 30.66 28.02
CA VAL A 16 -7.13 30.35 27.10
C VAL A 16 -6.88 28.84 27.06
N SER A 17 -6.88 28.17 28.20
CA SER A 17 -6.71 26.73 28.27
C SER A 17 -7.82 25.96 27.55
N VAL A 18 -9.08 26.40 27.66
CA VAL A 18 -10.22 25.79 26.95
C VAL A 18 -10.10 26.01 25.44
N ILE A 19 -9.72 27.21 25.00
CA ILE A 19 -9.53 27.50 23.57
C ILE A 19 -8.39 26.65 22.99
N ILE A 20 -7.25 26.52 23.70
CA ILE A 20 -6.15 25.65 23.27
C ILE A 20 -6.63 24.20 23.22
N LEU A 21 -7.42 23.74 24.19
CA LEU A 21 -8.01 22.40 24.18
C LEU A 21 -8.93 22.18 22.98
N LEU A 22 -9.77 23.15 22.62
CA LEU A 22 -10.66 23.07 21.45
C LEU A 22 -9.88 23.09 20.13
N ILE A 23 -8.79 23.85 20.05
CA ILE A 23 -7.90 23.86 18.88
C ILE A 23 -7.15 22.54 18.75
N VAL A 24 -6.66 22.00 19.87
CA VAL A 24 -5.92 20.72 19.92
C VAL A 24 -6.84 19.52 19.69
N ALA A 25 -8.09 19.58 20.16
CA ALA A 25 -9.09 18.55 19.88
C ALA A 25 -9.44 18.45 18.39
N GLY A 26 -9.20 19.53 17.63
CA GLY A 26 -9.57 19.63 16.23
C GLY A 26 -11.09 19.66 16.03
N PRO A 27 -11.56 19.95 14.80
CA PRO A 27 -12.97 19.72 14.48
C PRO A 27 -13.28 18.23 14.67
N ALA A 28 -14.36 17.92 15.38
CA ALA A 28 -14.88 16.55 15.44
C ALA A 28 -15.11 16.07 13.99
N GLN A 29 -14.58 14.91 13.64
CA GLN A 29 -14.81 14.34 12.33
C GLN A 29 -16.25 13.85 12.28
N ALA A 30 -17.09 14.46 11.43
CA ALA A 30 -18.51 14.12 11.30
C ALA A 30 -18.77 12.74 10.68
N PHE A 31 -17.71 12.03 10.27
CA PHE A 31 -17.82 10.71 9.67
C PHE A 31 -16.59 9.84 9.96
N ILE A 32 -16.80 8.53 9.92
CA ILE A 32 -15.77 7.51 10.09
C ILE A 32 -15.69 6.67 8.83
N LEU A 33 -14.56 6.72 8.13
CA LEU A 33 -14.25 5.85 7.00
C LEU A 33 -13.63 4.55 7.48
N GLN A 34 -14.11 3.42 6.97
CA GLN A 34 -13.54 2.11 7.25
C GLN A 34 -13.36 1.33 5.95
N LEU A 35 -12.27 0.56 5.88
CA LEU A 35 -11.99 -0.37 4.80
C LEU A 35 -11.50 -1.67 5.44
N SER A 36 -12.28 -2.74 5.31
CA SER A 36 -11.99 -4.06 5.85
C SER A 36 -11.77 -5.06 4.72
N ILE A 37 -10.82 -5.97 4.92
CA ILE A 37 -10.42 -6.99 3.95
C ILE A 37 -10.39 -8.33 4.69
N PRO A 38 -11.42 -9.18 4.55
CA PRO A 38 -11.48 -10.46 5.25
C PRO A 38 -10.36 -11.42 4.82
N ASP A 39 -10.07 -11.47 3.52
CA ASP A 39 -9.01 -12.28 2.94
C ASP A 39 -7.99 -11.38 2.23
N LYS A 40 -6.76 -11.38 2.75
CA LYS A 40 -5.67 -10.52 2.28
C LYS A 40 -4.72 -11.26 1.36
N ASP A 41 -4.87 -12.57 1.20
CA ASP A 41 -3.87 -13.40 0.57
C ASP A 41 -4.51 -14.42 -0.36
N VAL A 42 -4.53 -14.09 -1.66
CA VAL A 42 -5.27 -14.87 -2.65
C VAL A 42 -4.39 -15.32 -3.80
N THR A 43 -4.82 -16.39 -4.45
CA THR A 43 -4.23 -16.86 -5.71
C THR A 43 -4.80 -16.07 -6.88
N LYS A 44 -3.96 -15.78 -7.86
CA LYS A 44 -4.35 -15.10 -9.09
C LYS A 44 -5.47 -15.88 -9.78
N GLY A 45 -6.57 -15.17 -10.07
CA GLY A 45 -7.81 -15.74 -10.62
C GLY A 45 -8.94 -15.77 -9.60
N GLU A 46 -8.63 -15.68 -8.30
CA GLU A 46 -9.63 -15.61 -7.24
C GLU A 46 -10.18 -14.19 -7.08
N ASN A 47 -11.32 -14.10 -6.40
CA ASN A 47 -11.96 -12.84 -6.06
C ASN A 47 -11.57 -12.40 -4.65
N ILE A 48 -11.29 -11.11 -4.46
CA ILE A 48 -11.11 -10.49 -3.14
C ILE A 48 -12.30 -9.60 -2.85
N THR A 49 -12.84 -9.71 -1.64
CA THR A 49 -13.92 -8.84 -1.17
C THR A 49 -13.38 -7.79 -0.20
N PHE A 50 -13.74 -6.52 -0.41
CA PHE A 50 -13.49 -5.42 0.50
C PHE A 50 -14.83 -4.87 0.98
N ILE A 51 -14.91 -4.58 2.28
CA ILE A 51 -16.05 -3.90 2.87
C ILE A 51 -15.62 -2.48 3.17
N ALA A 52 -16.13 -1.53 2.38
CA ALA A 52 -15.92 -0.11 2.60
C ALA A 52 -17.16 0.48 3.26
N SER A 53 -17.00 1.25 4.32
CA SER A 53 -18.12 1.93 4.97
C SER A 53 -17.78 3.37 5.36
N THR A 54 -18.82 4.18 5.43
CA THR A 54 -18.79 5.55 5.93
C THR A 54 -19.95 5.69 6.91
N THR A 55 -19.64 5.87 8.19
CA THR A 55 -20.63 6.23 9.21
C THR A 55 -20.77 7.74 9.25
N ILE A 56 -21.99 8.27 9.21
CA ILE A 56 -22.29 9.70 9.37
C ILE A 56 -22.95 9.88 10.73
N GLU A 57 -22.30 10.63 11.63
CA GLU A 57 -22.73 10.77 13.03
C GLU A 57 -23.63 11.99 13.27
N ASP A 58 -23.52 13.01 12.42
CA ASP A 58 -24.23 14.28 12.57
C ASP A 58 -25.36 14.43 11.54
N GLN A 59 -26.38 15.21 11.91
CA GLN A 59 -27.54 15.56 11.07
C GLN A 59 -27.20 16.49 9.89
N GLU A 60 -25.92 16.58 9.49
CA GLU A 60 -25.49 17.43 8.39
C GLU A 60 -25.74 16.77 7.03
N VAL A 61 -26.18 17.59 6.08
CA VAL A 61 -26.38 17.19 4.69
C VAL A 61 -25.01 17.01 4.03
N LEU A 62 -24.56 15.76 3.89
CA LEU A 62 -23.32 15.44 3.16
C LEU A 62 -23.61 15.21 1.68
N ASN A 63 -23.28 16.20 0.85
CA ASN A 63 -23.22 16.12 -0.60
C ASN A 63 -21.98 15.34 -1.12
N ILE A 64 -21.96 14.03 -0.85
CA ILE A 64 -20.87 13.16 -1.29
C ILE A 64 -20.88 13.09 -2.82
N SER A 65 -19.79 13.53 -3.44
CA SER A 65 -19.68 13.56 -4.91
C SER A 65 -19.35 12.18 -5.48
N HIS A 66 -18.35 11.51 -4.93
CA HIS A 66 -17.89 10.19 -5.36
C HIS A 66 -16.93 9.55 -4.35
N PHE A 67 -16.67 8.27 -4.57
CA PHE A 67 -15.63 7.50 -3.90
C PHE A 67 -14.54 7.09 -4.88
N ILE A 68 -13.33 6.91 -4.37
CA ILE A 68 -12.21 6.30 -5.08
C ILE A 68 -11.71 5.11 -4.27
N PHE A 69 -11.65 3.95 -4.90
CA PHE A 69 -10.92 2.80 -4.41
C PHE A 69 -9.63 2.64 -5.23
N GLU A 70 -8.50 2.68 -4.56
CA GLU A 70 -7.18 2.67 -5.19
C GLU A 70 -6.37 1.46 -4.73
N LEU A 71 -5.79 0.76 -5.71
CA LEU A 71 -4.88 -0.37 -5.53
C LEU A 71 -3.49 0.03 -6.02
N ASN A 72 -2.56 0.19 -5.09
CA ASN A 72 -1.18 0.57 -5.36
C ASN A 72 -0.23 -0.63 -5.24
N GLY A 73 0.18 -1.19 -6.38
CA GLY A 73 1.10 -2.32 -6.45
C GLY A 73 1.95 -2.28 -7.72
N PRO A 74 2.24 -3.43 -8.37
CA PRO A 74 2.99 -3.47 -9.64
C PRO A 74 2.40 -2.56 -10.74
N LYS A 75 1.07 -2.36 -10.72
CA LYS A 75 0.35 -1.38 -11.53
C LYS A 75 -0.69 -0.70 -10.65
N THR A 76 -0.68 0.63 -10.59
CA THR A 76 -1.71 1.38 -9.89
C THR A 76 -3.05 1.28 -10.63
N THR A 77 -4.11 0.96 -9.90
CA THR A 77 -5.48 0.93 -10.43
C THR A 77 -6.36 1.82 -9.58
N ILE A 78 -7.16 2.67 -10.22
CA ILE A 78 -8.02 3.66 -9.58
C ILE A 78 -9.44 3.40 -10.07
N CYS A 79 -10.34 3.04 -9.16
CA CYS A 79 -11.75 2.80 -9.44
C CYS A 79 -12.58 3.91 -8.80
N LYS A 80 -13.26 4.70 -9.63
CA LYS A 80 -14.12 5.81 -9.21
C LYS A 80 -15.58 5.41 -9.34
N PHE A 81 -16.38 5.63 -8.31
CA PHE A 81 -17.81 5.27 -8.29
C PHE A 81 -18.67 6.26 -7.50
N SER A 82 -19.96 6.31 -7.81
CA SER A 82 -20.93 7.21 -7.18
C SER A 82 -21.39 6.69 -5.80
N PRO A 83 -22.06 7.52 -4.98
CA PRO A 83 -22.64 7.08 -3.71
C PRO A 83 -23.71 5.98 -3.81
N GLN A 84 -24.18 5.67 -5.02
CA GLN A 84 -25.12 4.58 -5.30
C GLN A 84 -24.39 3.31 -5.77
N GLY A 85 -23.07 3.27 -5.68
CA GLY A 85 -22.24 2.16 -6.16
C GLY A 85 -22.08 2.09 -7.68
N LYS A 86 -22.56 3.09 -8.44
CA LYS A 86 -22.42 3.09 -9.91
C LYS A 86 -20.99 3.44 -10.30
N VAL A 87 -20.35 2.57 -11.07
CA VAL A 87 -19.02 2.84 -11.65
C VAL A 87 -19.05 4.10 -12.52
N ILE A 88 -18.10 4.99 -12.28
CA ILE A 88 -17.86 6.20 -13.08
C ILE A 88 -16.67 5.95 -14.01
N GLU A 89 -15.55 5.44 -13.48
CA GLU A 89 -14.30 5.30 -14.24
C GLU A 89 -13.36 4.24 -13.62
N GLY A 90 -12.55 3.57 -14.45
CA GLY A 90 -11.31 2.87 -14.03
C GLY A 90 -11.46 1.54 -13.26
N CYS A 91 -12.68 1.02 -13.11
CA CYS A 91 -12.96 -0.20 -12.33
C CYS A 91 -12.78 -1.51 -13.12
N GLU A 92 -11.68 -1.67 -13.87
CA GLU A 92 -11.41 -2.90 -14.63
C GLU A 92 -11.28 -4.10 -13.67
N GLY A 93 -12.17 -5.09 -13.78
CA GLY A 93 -12.16 -6.26 -12.89
C GLY A 93 -12.65 -5.96 -11.46
N ILE A 94 -13.24 -4.79 -11.21
CA ILE A 94 -13.81 -4.41 -9.92
C ILE A 94 -15.32 -4.24 -10.05
N THR A 95 -16.09 -4.95 -9.23
CA THR A 95 -17.54 -4.77 -9.09
C THR A 95 -17.86 -4.09 -7.76
N ILE A 96 -18.79 -3.15 -7.78
CA ILE A 96 -19.23 -2.40 -6.60
C ILE A 96 -20.71 -2.69 -6.39
N GLU A 97 -21.04 -3.19 -5.20
CA GLU A 97 -22.42 -3.41 -4.76
C GLU A 97 -22.66 -2.60 -3.49
N GLN A 98 -23.70 -1.77 -3.49
CA GLN A 98 -24.10 -1.03 -2.30
C GLN A 98 -24.82 -1.97 -1.34
N ILE A 99 -24.29 -2.13 -0.12
CA ILE A 99 -24.89 -2.95 0.94
C ILE A 99 -25.92 -2.13 1.72
N SER A 100 -25.59 -0.87 2.04
CA SER A 100 -26.49 0.03 2.76
C SER A 100 -26.45 1.43 2.18
N SER A 101 -27.61 2.07 2.14
CA SER A 101 -27.78 3.47 1.74
C SER A 101 -28.24 4.30 2.93
N ILE A 102 -27.88 5.58 2.96
CA ILE A 102 -28.47 6.52 3.92
C ILE A 102 -29.90 6.81 3.47
N GLY A 103 -30.87 6.51 4.33
CA GLY A 103 -32.28 6.79 4.05
C GLY A 103 -32.53 8.30 3.99
N TYR A 104 -33.31 8.74 2.99
CA TYR A 104 -33.83 10.10 2.98
C TYR A 104 -35.04 10.15 3.91
N GLY A 105 -34.93 10.91 5.00
CA GLY A 105 -36.07 11.20 5.87
C GLY A 105 -37.08 12.09 5.14
N TYR A 106 -38.29 11.58 4.89
CA TYR A 106 -39.40 12.39 4.38
C TYR A 106 -39.99 13.23 5.52
N GLY A 107 -39.33 14.34 5.85
CA GLY A 107 -39.79 15.34 6.81
C GLY A 107 -39.69 16.75 6.22
N TYR A 108 -40.53 17.68 6.68
CA TYR A 108 -40.46 19.10 6.30
C TYR A 108 -39.13 19.70 6.81
N GLY A 109 -38.08 19.55 5.99
CA GLY A 109 -36.69 19.84 6.31
C GLY A 109 -35.84 18.63 5.93
N TYR A 110 -35.03 18.75 4.87
CA TYR A 110 -34.11 17.69 4.43
C TYR A 110 -33.00 17.51 5.48
N VAL A 111 -33.28 16.72 6.51
CA VAL A 111 -32.30 16.32 7.52
C VAL A 111 -31.94 14.87 7.22
N PHE A 112 -30.66 14.61 6.97
CA PHE A 112 -30.17 13.24 6.86
C PHE A 112 -30.23 12.61 8.26
N SER A 113 -30.87 11.45 8.37
CA SER A 113 -30.77 10.64 9.58
C SER A 113 -29.38 10.02 9.64
N ASN A 114 -28.79 9.97 10.84
CA ASN A 114 -27.57 9.20 11.11
C ASN A 114 -27.65 7.84 10.42
N GLY A 115 -26.60 7.48 9.69
CA GLY A 115 -26.66 6.35 8.78
C GLY A 115 -25.29 5.82 8.42
N VAL A 116 -25.29 4.60 7.91
CA VAL A 116 -24.09 3.93 7.40
C VAL A 116 -24.27 3.75 5.90
N LEU A 117 -23.32 4.27 5.14
CA LEU A 117 -23.18 4.01 3.73
C LEU A 117 -22.12 2.92 3.59
N SER A 118 -22.47 1.76 3.03
CA SER A 118 -21.53 0.65 2.93
C SER A 118 -21.57 -0.05 1.57
N TYR A 119 -20.42 -0.57 1.16
CA TYR A 119 -20.19 -1.16 -0.14
C TYR A 119 -19.44 -2.48 0.00
N ASN A 120 -19.88 -3.45 -0.78
CA ASN A 120 -19.16 -4.67 -1.10
C ASN A 120 -18.40 -4.41 -2.40
N ILE A 121 -17.09 -4.30 -2.31
CA ILE A 121 -16.20 -4.14 -3.46
C ILE A 121 -15.60 -5.52 -3.74
N THR A 122 -15.79 -6.05 -4.93
CA THR A 122 -15.20 -7.34 -5.32
C THR A 122 -14.19 -7.12 -6.43
N LEU A 123 -12.95 -7.57 -6.21
CA LEU A 123 -11.85 -7.53 -7.17
C LEU A 123 -11.63 -8.92 -7.76
N ASN A 124 -11.76 -9.06 -9.07
CA ASN A 124 -11.30 -10.25 -9.78
C ASN A 124 -9.82 -10.11 -10.13
N THR A 125 -8.98 -10.97 -9.56
CA THR A 125 -7.51 -10.85 -9.69
C THR A 125 -6.95 -11.39 -11.02
N SER A 126 -7.78 -11.91 -11.93
CA SER A 126 -7.34 -12.51 -13.21
C SER A 126 -6.52 -11.55 -14.07
N ASN A 127 -6.91 -10.27 -14.11
CA ASN A 127 -6.23 -9.24 -14.91
C ASN A 127 -5.12 -8.51 -14.13
N TYR A 128 -4.92 -8.87 -12.87
CA TYR A 128 -3.95 -8.24 -12.00
C TYR A 128 -2.61 -9.00 -12.02
N SER A 129 -1.54 -8.26 -11.75
CA SER A 129 -0.21 -8.84 -11.67
C SER A 129 0.01 -9.41 -10.28
N VAL A 130 0.71 -10.53 -10.20
CA VAL A 130 1.21 -11.06 -8.92
C VAL A 130 2.06 -9.99 -8.21
N GLY A 131 1.79 -9.75 -6.94
CA GLY A 131 2.46 -8.71 -6.16
C GLY A 131 1.72 -8.33 -4.88
N ILE A 132 2.32 -7.39 -4.14
CA ILE A 132 1.70 -6.74 -2.99
C ILE A 132 1.00 -5.48 -3.48
N TYR A 133 -0.25 -5.28 -3.05
CA TYR A 133 -1.00 -4.05 -3.31
C TYR A 133 -1.38 -3.38 -1.98
N LYS A 134 -1.07 -2.09 -1.87
CA LYS A 134 -1.59 -1.21 -0.82
C LYS A 134 -2.98 -0.73 -1.24
N THR A 135 -3.94 -0.76 -0.33
CA THR A 135 -5.31 -0.34 -0.61
C THR A 135 -5.56 1.04 0.00
N LEU A 136 -6.24 1.91 -0.74
CA LEU A 136 -6.74 3.19 -0.23
C LEU A 136 -8.20 3.36 -0.62
N PHE A 137 -8.97 3.91 0.30
CA PHE A 137 -10.35 4.32 0.08
C PHE A 137 -10.46 5.82 0.33
N LEU A 138 -10.93 6.56 -0.66
CA LEU A 138 -11.11 8.00 -0.59
C LEU A 138 -12.58 8.35 -0.77
N MET A 139 -13.05 9.30 0.03
CA MET A 139 -14.37 9.91 -0.11
C MET A 139 -14.18 11.38 -0.45
N PHE A 140 -14.90 11.86 -1.47
CA PHE A 140 -14.91 13.26 -1.88
C PHE A 140 -16.26 13.89 -1.54
N PHE A 141 -16.25 14.85 -0.65
CA PHE A 141 -17.42 15.62 -0.20
C PHE A 141 -17.10 17.11 -0.37
N ASP A 142 -17.92 17.82 -1.14
CA ASP A 142 -17.66 19.19 -1.59
C ASP A 142 -16.24 19.36 -2.16
N ASN A 143 -15.42 20.23 -1.55
CA ASN A 143 -14.02 20.50 -1.94
C ASN A 143 -13.00 19.80 -1.01
N GLN A 144 -13.45 18.83 -0.20
CA GLN A 144 -12.61 18.10 0.72
C GLN A 144 -12.54 16.62 0.33
N ASN A 145 -11.43 15.98 0.71
CA ASN A 145 -11.31 14.53 0.62
C ASN A 145 -10.88 13.94 1.95
N PHE A 146 -11.34 12.72 2.18
CA PHE A 146 -11.01 11.92 3.34
C PHE A 146 -10.44 10.61 2.86
N THR A 147 -9.33 10.20 3.45
CA THR A 147 -8.59 9.02 3.02
C THR A 147 -8.49 8.03 4.15
N GLN A 148 -8.88 6.80 3.87
CA GLN A 148 -8.68 5.65 4.73
C GLN A 148 -7.71 4.69 4.05
N LYS A 149 -6.58 4.42 4.72
CA LYS A 149 -5.67 3.35 4.30
C LYS A 149 -6.26 2.01 4.73
N GLY A 150 -6.33 1.06 3.82
CA GLY A 150 -6.67 -0.32 4.15
C GLY A 150 -5.42 -1.17 4.34
N ASP A 151 -5.66 -2.44 4.63
CA ASP A 151 -4.60 -3.44 4.70
C ASP A 151 -3.97 -3.70 3.32
N LYS A 152 -2.75 -4.23 3.34
CA LYS A 152 -2.11 -4.76 2.12
C LYS A 152 -2.80 -6.06 1.72
N ILE A 153 -2.92 -6.29 0.42
CA ILE A 153 -3.28 -7.58 -0.16
C ILE A 153 -2.10 -8.18 -0.92
N ILE A 154 -2.06 -9.50 -1.00
CA ILE A 154 -1.07 -10.28 -1.71
C ILE A 154 -1.82 -11.08 -2.78
N ILE A 155 -1.41 -10.90 -4.04
CA ILE A 155 -1.88 -11.74 -5.16
C ILE A 155 -0.75 -12.68 -5.53
N ARG A 156 -0.96 -13.98 -5.33
CA ARG A 156 0.00 -15.06 -5.62
C ARG A 156 -0.17 -15.60 -7.03
N GLY A 157 0.93 -15.95 -7.66
CA GLY A 157 0.92 -16.76 -8.88
C GLY A 157 1.02 -18.25 -8.54
N LYS A 158 1.06 -19.06 -9.60
CA LYS A 158 1.49 -20.45 -9.46
C LYS A 158 2.93 -20.47 -8.93
N VAL A 159 3.15 -21.23 -7.88
CA VAL A 159 4.47 -21.53 -7.34
C VAL A 159 4.71 -23.00 -7.60
N ASP A 160 5.67 -23.31 -8.46
CA ASP A 160 6.18 -24.67 -8.65
C ASP A 160 7.43 -24.82 -7.76
N PRO A 161 7.30 -25.45 -6.57
CA PRO A 161 8.29 -25.37 -5.50
C PRO A 161 9.33 -26.48 -5.59
N ASP A 162 10.16 -26.46 -6.63
CA ASP A 162 11.13 -27.53 -6.82
C ASP A 162 12.43 -26.99 -7.37
N GLY A 163 13.31 -26.58 -6.46
CA GLY A 163 14.67 -26.18 -6.77
C GLY A 163 15.24 -25.23 -5.72
N SER A 164 16.56 -25.31 -5.52
CA SER A 164 17.27 -24.21 -4.86
C SER A 164 17.58 -23.14 -5.90
N CYS A 165 17.22 -21.89 -5.65
CA CYS A 165 17.40 -20.82 -6.63
C CYS A 165 18.60 -19.94 -6.26
N SER A 166 19.62 -19.89 -7.11
CA SER A 166 20.78 -19.02 -6.95
C SER A 166 20.88 -18.03 -8.10
N VAL A 167 20.94 -16.74 -7.75
CA VAL A 167 20.87 -15.64 -8.70
C VAL A 167 22.00 -14.65 -8.43
N ARG A 168 22.68 -14.21 -9.49
CA ARG A 168 23.60 -13.06 -9.45
C ARG A 168 23.33 -12.16 -10.64
N GLY A 169 23.37 -10.85 -10.40
CA GLY A 169 23.20 -9.85 -11.44
C GLY A 169 24.13 -8.67 -11.25
N ASN A 170 24.33 -7.92 -12.34
CA ASN A 170 25.12 -6.71 -12.35
C ASN A 170 24.50 -5.63 -13.27
N ASN A 171 25.00 -4.40 -13.18
CA ASN A 171 24.47 -3.24 -13.91
C ASN A 171 23.03 -2.89 -13.48
N GLY A 172 22.23 -2.31 -14.38
CA GLY A 172 20.88 -1.80 -14.09
C GLY A 172 20.89 -0.43 -13.41
N ASP A 173 19.72 0.21 -13.36
CA ASP A 173 19.53 1.53 -12.75
C ASP A 173 18.99 1.40 -11.34
N ILE A 174 19.69 1.95 -10.35
CA ILE A 174 19.27 1.91 -8.95
C ILE A 174 18.91 3.31 -8.49
N THR A 175 17.79 3.45 -7.80
CA THR A 175 17.38 4.70 -7.14
C THR A 175 16.99 4.43 -5.70
N VAL A 176 17.52 5.23 -4.76
CA VAL A 176 17.16 5.17 -3.34
C VAL A 176 16.80 6.57 -2.85
N ASN A 177 15.56 6.76 -2.38
CA ASN A 177 15.05 8.08 -1.96
C ASN A 177 15.32 9.18 -3.02
N GLY A 178 15.09 8.86 -4.30
CA GLY A 178 15.36 9.77 -5.42
C GLY A 178 16.84 9.95 -5.80
N THR A 179 17.79 9.37 -5.06
CA THR A 179 19.21 9.40 -5.41
C THR A 179 19.56 8.22 -6.32
N ALA A 180 20.03 8.51 -7.53
CA ALA A 180 20.47 7.51 -8.48
C ALA A 180 21.85 6.93 -8.12
N PHE A 181 22.03 5.62 -8.30
CA PHE A 181 23.31 4.93 -8.21
C PHE A 181 23.59 4.16 -9.50
N ASP A 182 24.64 4.57 -10.21
CA ASP A 182 24.87 4.27 -11.62
C ASP A 182 26.12 3.41 -11.88
N LYS A 183 26.89 3.02 -10.85
CA LYS A 183 28.14 2.25 -11.04
C LYS A 183 28.25 1.05 -10.11
N ASN A 184 28.89 0.01 -10.63
CA ASN A 184 29.24 -1.20 -9.89
C ASN A 184 28.04 -1.85 -9.17
N ASN A 185 26.87 -1.76 -9.79
CA ASN A 185 25.63 -2.35 -9.29
C ASN A 185 25.74 -3.87 -9.35
N LYS A 186 25.53 -4.54 -8.21
CA LYS A 186 25.61 -6.00 -8.07
C LYS A 186 24.54 -6.49 -7.12
N ILE A 187 23.86 -7.57 -7.50
CA ILE A 187 22.95 -8.33 -6.63
C ILE A 187 23.39 -9.79 -6.60
N ASN A 188 23.19 -10.42 -5.45
CA ASN A 188 23.26 -11.88 -5.32
C ASN A 188 22.24 -12.34 -4.28
N PHE A 189 21.56 -13.45 -4.56
CA PHE A 189 20.73 -14.10 -3.56
C PHE A 189 20.65 -15.62 -3.79
N TYR A 190 20.31 -16.33 -2.73
CA TYR A 190 20.14 -17.77 -2.72
C TYR A 190 18.88 -18.14 -1.93
N ILE A 191 18.07 -19.03 -2.49
CA ILE A 191 16.87 -19.61 -1.88
C ILE A 191 17.10 -21.13 -1.79
N PRO A 192 17.20 -21.71 -0.58
CA PRO A 192 17.39 -23.14 -0.43
C PRO A 192 16.11 -23.92 -0.74
N LEU A 193 16.25 -25.12 -1.31
CA LEU A 193 15.15 -25.99 -1.76
C LEU A 193 14.08 -26.24 -0.69
N ASN A 194 14.51 -26.64 0.51
CA ASN A 194 13.60 -27.11 1.56
C ASN A 194 13.12 -26.01 2.50
N GLU A 195 13.60 -24.77 2.34
CA GLU A 195 13.44 -23.72 3.34
C GLU A 195 13.37 -22.34 2.66
N LEU A 196 12.36 -22.13 1.82
CA LEU A 196 12.24 -20.92 1.00
C LEU A 196 12.39 -19.62 1.81
N SER A 197 11.87 -19.59 3.05
CA SER A 197 11.97 -18.45 3.99
C SER A 197 13.35 -18.23 4.62
N LYS A 198 14.31 -19.15 4.41
CA LYS A 198 15.71 -19.01 4.82
C LYS A 198 16.61 -18.47 3.72
N GLY A 199 16.04 -18.13 2.55
CA GLY A 199 16.80 -17.47 1.51
C GLY A 199 17.40 -16.15 2.00
N THR A 200 18.59 -15.81 1.51
CA THR A 200 19.27 -14.56 1.85
C THR A 200 19.92 -13.97 0.61
N GLY A 201 20.12 -12.66 0.63
CA GLY A 201 20.80 -11.98 -0.44
C GLY A 201 21.35 -10.64 -0.01
N SER A 202 22.13 -10.07 -0.92
CA SER A 202 22.68 -8.74 -0.76
C SER A 202 22.73 -8.03 -2.10
N LEU A 203 22.65 -6.71 -2.02
CA LEU A 203 22.84 -5.80 -3.11
C LEU A 203 23.85 -4.73 -2.71
N THR A 204 24.75 -4.41 -3.63
CA THR A 204 25.70 -3.31 -3.46
C THR A 204 25.73 -2.44 -4.70
N SER A 205 26.00 -1.16 -4.48
CA SER A 205 26.10 -0.18 -5.55
C SER A 205 26.97 1.00 -5.10
N GLN A 206 27.58 1.69 -6.04
CA GLN A 206 28.42 2.83 -5.77
C GLN A 206 28.16 3.95 -6.78
N THR A 207 28.02 5.19 -6.30
CA THR A 207 28.10 6.37 -7.16
C THR A 207 29.00 7.40 -6.51
N ARG A 208 30.03 7.86 -7.23
CA ARG A 208 31.07 8.75 -6.69
C ARG A 208 31.64 8.21 -5.36
N ARG A 209 31.45 8.95 -4.26
CA ARG A 209 31.86 8.60 -2.88
C ARG A 209 30.74 7.94 -2.06
N SER A 210 29.56 7.77 -2.65
CA SER A 210 28.41 7.17 -2.00
C SER A 210 28.33 5.68 -2.29
N ARG A 211 28.21 4.86 -1.24
CA ARG A 211 28.03 3.41 -1.34
C ARG A 211 26.68 3.00 -0.78
N LEU A 212 25.88 2.30 -1.57
CA LEU A 212 24.68 1.62 -1.12
C LEU A 212 25.01 0.17 -0.80
N SER A 213 24.46 -0.33 0.30
CA SER A 213 24.36 -1.77 0.57
C SER A 213 22.98 -2.09 1.13
N TYR A 214 22.38 -3.14 0.60
CA TYR A 214 21.08 -3.66 1.03
C TYR A 214 21.20 -5.15 1.29
N ASP A 215 21.06 -5.55 2.55
CA ASP A 215 21.10 -6.94 2.98
C ASP A 215 19.67 -7.38 3.29
N PHE A 216 19.25 -8.52 2.76
CA PHE A 216 17.86 -8.96 2.85
C PHE A 216 17.72 -10.48 3.05
N LYS A 217 16.59 -10.85 3.64
CA LYS A 217 16.10 -12.22 3.74
C LYS A 217 14.92 -12.40 2.80
N VAL A 218 14.83 -13.55 2.17
CA VAL A 218 13.66 -13.94 1.39
C VAL A 218 12.55 -14.28 2.38
N GLY A 219 11.47 -13.51 2.31
CA GLY A 219 10.27 -13.81 3.08
C GLY A 219 9.49 -14.92 2.41
N GLU A 220 9.15 -14.70 1.14
CA GLU A 220 8.16 -15.52 0.47
C GLU A 220 8.31 -15.52 -1.05
N ILE A 221 7.91 -16.62 -1.70
CA ILE A 221 7.79 -16.72 -3.16
C ILE A 221 6.35 -16.42 -3.57
N LEU A 222 6.17 -15.35 -4.33
CA LEU A 222 4.87 -14.98 -4.87
C LEU A 222 4.55 -15.72 -6.15
N GLU A 223 5.56 -16.03 -6.96
CA GLU A 223 5.39 -16.74 -8.22
C GLU A 223 6.71 -17.36 -8.66
N ASN A 224 6.64 -18.59 -9.17
CA ASN A 224 7.78 -19.26 -9.80
C ASN A 224 7.28 -20.09 -10.99
N ASN A 225 7.53 -19.63 -12.22
CA ASN A 225 7.15 -20.32 -13.45
C ASN A 225 8.27 -20.23 -14.50
N ASN A 226 8.09 -20.80 -15.70
CA ASN A 226 9.15 -20.87 -16.72
C ASN A 226 9.73 -19.51 -17.15
N ASN A 227 8.96 -18.43 -17.00
CA ASN A 227 9.33 -17.10 -17.48
C ASN A 227 9.77 -16.16 -16.36
N ARG A 228 9.31 -16.36 -15.13
CA ARG A 228 9.49 -15.39 -14.04
C ARG A 228 9.58 -16.03 -12.66
N LEU A 229 10.33 -15.36 -11.79
CA LEU A 229 10.37 -15.60 -10.35
C LEU A 229 10.09 -14.26 -9.65
N LYS A 230 9.13 -14.25 -8.73
CA LYS A 230 8.81 -13.09 -7.88
C LYS A 230 8.91 -13.47 -6.42
N VAL A 231 9.69 -12.72 -5.65
CA VAL A 231 9.90 -12.99 -4.23
C VAL A 231 9.79 -11.72 -3.40
N ILE A 232 9.11 -11.83 -2.25
CA ILE A 232 9.13 -10.80 -1.21
C ILE A 232 10.41 -10.95 -0.42
N VAL A 233 11.10 -9.84 -0.21
CA VAL A 233 12.30 -9.77 0.62
C VAL A 233 12.13 -8.72 1.71
N ASN A 234 12.64 -9.05 2.89
CA ASN A 234 12.65 -8.18 4.06
C ASN A 234 14.09 -7.93 4.47
N GLY A 235 14.51 -6.67 4.51
CA GLY A 235 15.90 -6.33 4.73
C GLY A 235 16.11 -4.94 5.28
N GLN A 236 17.35 -4.50 5.19
CA GLN A 236 17.74 -3.15 5.55
C GLN A 236 18.82 -2.63 4.62
N TYR A 237 18.70 -1.37 4.19
CA TYR A 237 19.72 -0.71 3.40
C TYR A 237 20.42 0.38 4.19
N LYS A 238 21.64 0.71 3.79
CA LYS A 238 22.41 1.85 4.29
C LYS A 238 23.10 2.55 3.12
N ILE A 239 23.20 3.87 3.22
CA ILE A 239 23.97 4.70 2.31
C ILE A 239 25.18 5.19 3.10
N ASN A 240 26.38 4.86 2.65
CA ASN A 240 27.63 5.13 3.38
C ASN A 240 27.61 4.49 4.78
N ARG A 241 27.87 5.31 5.81
CA ARG A 241 27.91 4.91 7.22
C ARG A 241 26.65 5.36 7.98
N THR A 242 25.52 5.58 7.28
CA THR A 242 24.26 5.94 7.92
C THR A 242 23.66 4.77 8.69
N LYS A 243 22.71 5.08 9.59
CA LYS A 243 21.87 4.08 10.25
C LYS A 243 21.14 3.23 9.19
N PRO A 244 21.06 1.89 9.36
CA PRO A 244 20.27 1.04 8.49
C PRO A 244 18.78 1.45 8.50
N ILE A 245 18.15 1.46 7.33
CA ILE A 245 16.73 1.73 7.13
C ILE A 245 16.07 0.42 6.71
N LYS A 246 15.01 0.02 7.41
CA LYS A 246 14.25 -1.19 7.08
C LYS A 246 13.52 -1.00 5.74
N GLU A 247 13.50 -2.06 4.94
CA GLU A 247 12.88 -2.04 3.62
C GLU A 247 12.27 -3.42 3.31
N GLU A 248 11.00 -3.42 2.94
CA GLU A 248 10.31 -4.55 2.31
C GLU A 248 10.27 -4.26 0.80
N ALA A 249 10.65 -5.25 0.00
CA ALA A 249 10.69 -5.12 -1.45
C ALA A 249 10.26 -6.40 -2.15
N VAL A 250 9.88 -6.29 -3.42
CA VAL A 250 9.63 -7.42 -4.31
C VAL A 250 10.75 -7.49 -5.34
N ILE A 251 11.46 -8.62 -5.36
CA ILE A 251 12.43 -8.93 -6.42
C ILE A 251 11.70 -9.67 -7.54
N MET A 252 11.86 -9.21 -8.76
CA MET A 252 11.29 -9.82 -9.96
C MET A 252 12.42 -10.23 -10.89
N VAL A 253 12.58 -11.53 -11.09
CA VAL A 253 13.53 -12.10 -12.05
C VAL A 253 12.79 -12.48 -13.31
N ASN A 254 13.13 -11.86 -14.43
CA ASN A 254 12.67 -12.25 -15.75
C ASN A 254 13.66 -13.28 -16.33
N LYS A 255 13.28 -14.56 -16.30
CA LYS A 255 14.13 -15.68 -16.70
C LYS A 255 14.41 -15.66 -18.21
N LYS A 256 13.43 -15.22 -19.00
CA LYS A 256 13.53 -15.14 -20.46
C LYS A 256 14.46 -14.02 -20.91
N ASN A 257 14.26 -12.81 -20.38
CA ASN A 257 15.06 -11.64 -20.75
C ASN A 257 16.37 -11.55 -19.97
N LYS A 258 16.57 -12.43 -18.99
CA LYS A 258 17.74 -12.44 -18.12
C LYS A 258 17.93 -11.11 -17.38
N THR A 259 16.85 -10.55 -16.85
CA THR A 259 16.87 -9.30 -16.06
C THR A 259 16.32 -9.48 -14.64
N ILE A 260 16.71 -8.57 -13.74
CA ILE A 260 16.22 -8.47 -12.37
C ILE A 260 15.75 -7.03 -12.13
N ASP A 261 14.56 -6.92 -11.56
CA ASP A 261 14.01 -5.68 -11.04
C ASP A 261 13.77 -5.82 -9.53
N ILE A 262 13.87 -4.72 -8.80
CA ILE A 262 13.46 -4.65 -7.38
C ILE A 262 12.56 -3.43 -7.20
N ILE A 263 11.40 -3.64 -6.57
CA ILE A 263 10.49 -2.56 -6.20
C ILE A 263 10.22 -2.61 -4.70
N GLY A 264 10.71 -1.60 -3.99
CA GLY A 264 10.38 -1.29 -2.60
C GLY A 264 9.81 0.11 -2.46
N ASP A 265 9.56 0.53 -1.21
CA ASP A 265 9.04 1.86 -0.88
C ASP A 265 10.05 2.97 -1.18
N ASN A 266 11.32 2.72 -0.87
CA ASN A 266 12.41 3.67 -1.01
C ASN A 266 13.48 3.23 -2.01
N LEU A 267 13.53 1.93 -2.33
CA LEU A 267 14.51 1.31 -3.21
C LEU A 267 13.84 0.84 -4.51
N LYS A 268 14.34 1.31 -5.64
CA LYS A 268 13.94 0.85 -6.98
C LYS A 268 15.15 0.43 -7.80
N ILE A 269 15.03 -0.69 -8.50
CA ILE A 269 16.04 -1.22 -9.41
C ILE A 269 15.34 -1.67 -10.68
N ASN A 270 15.87 -1.22 -11.81
CA ASN A 270 15.37 -1.61 -13.12
C ASN A 270 16.48 -2.24 -13.96
N ASP A 271 16.12 -3.27 -14.72
CA ASP A 271 16.90 -3.82 -15.83
C ASP A 271 18.32 -4.27 -15.43
N MET A 272 18.48 -4.86 -14.23
CA MET A 272 19.76 -5.43 -13.83
C MET A 272 20.02 -6.74 -14.58
N ASN A 273 21.17 -6.89 -15.22
CA ASN A 273 21.49 -8.06 -16.04
C ASN A 273 21.80 -9.28 -15.18
N LEU A 274 21.16 -10.41 -15.46
CA LEU A 274 21.49 -11.70 -14.87
C LEU A 274 22.82 -12.23 -15.43
N THR A 275 23.77 -12.49 -14.54
CA THR A 275 25.07 -13.08 -14.87
C THR A 275 25.20 -14.53 -14.42
N PHE A 276 24.39 -14.94 -13.46
CA PHE A 276 24.32 -16.31 -12.96
C PHE A 276 22.89 -16.61 -12.51
N PHE A 277 22.38 -17.77 -12.95
CA PHE A 277 21.02 -18.19 -12.66
C PHE A 277 20.96 -19.72 -12.70
N VAL A 278 20.80 -20.36 -11.54
CA VAL A 278 20.82 -21.84 -11.40
C VAL A 278 19.74 -22.30 -10.43
N GLY A 279 19.05 -23.38 -10.78
CA GLY A 279 18.11 -24.12 -9.92
C GLY A 279 16.78 -23.39 -9.62
N CYS A 280 16.50 -22.33 -10.38
CA CYS A 280 15.27 -21.56 -10.28
C CYS A 280 14.22 -22.01 -11.31
N GLU A 281 14.31 -23.21 -11.88
CA GLU A 281 13.34 -23.72 -12.86
C GLU A 281 12.09 -24.25 -12.13
N PRO A 282 10.87 -24.09 -12.68
CA PRO A 282 9.72 -24.80 -12.14
C PRO A 282 9.77 -26.29 -12.53
N LEU A 283 9.13 -27.13 -11.69
CA LEU A 283 8.34 -28.30 -12.08
C LEU A 283 8.08 -28.52 -13.58
#